data_AF-A0A353HTG0-F1
#
_entry.id   AF-A0A353HTG0-F1
#
_cell.length_a   1.000
_cell.length_b   1.000
_cell.length_c   1.000
_cell.angle_alpha   90.00
_cell.angle_beta   90.00
_cell.angle_gamma   90.00
#
_symmetry.space_group_name_H-M   'P 1'
#
loop_
_entity.id
_entity.type
_entity.pdbx_description
1 polymer ?
#
loop_
_entity_poly.entity_id
_entity_poly.type
_entity_poly.pdbx_seq_one_letter_code
_entity_poly.pdbx_strand_id
1 'polypeptide(L)'
;MITVDDINEAWGWVGLTAVEVLGANAFGNLIIRDADGSYWRLRPQDLCCEPVAEDRAALDALSYNQDFLNDWYMPELVDLAESTLGPLTEDRRYCLKIPSALGGHYGRENLATVPLSELIRFSGEGAQHLEGLPRWC
;
A
#
# COMPACT_ATOMS: atom_id res chain seq x y z
N MET A 1 5.77 -13.86 2.25
CA MET A 1 6.39 -12.93 1.28
C MET A 1 5.45 -12.84 0.09
N ILE A 2 5.19 -11.65 -0.46
CA ILE A 2 4.28 -11.48 -1.59
C ILE A 2 5.02 -11.63 -2.91
N THR A 3 4.38 -12.22 -3.92
CA THR A 3 4.92 -12.36 -5.28
C THR A 3 4.32 -11.32 -6.23
N VAL A 4 4.97 -11.08 -7.36
CA VAL A 4 4.40 -10.22 -8.43
C VAL A 4 3.15 -10.85 -9.04
N ASP A 5 3.04 -12.18 -9.05
CA ASP A 5 1.85 -12.89 -9.52
C ASP A 5 0.65 -12.60 -8.61
N ASP A 6 0.85 -12.60 -7.27
CA ASP A 6 -0.20 -12.23 -6.31
C ASP A 6 -0.71 -10.79 -6.53
N ILE A 7 0.21 -9.88 -6.88
CA ILE A 7 -0.11 -8.47 -7.15
C ILE A 7 -0.87 -8.35 -8.46
N ASN A 8 -0.43 -9.02 -9.51
CA ASN A 8 -1.08 -9.00 -10.82
C ASN A 8 -2.48 -9.62 -10.77
N GLU A 9 -2.68 -10.69 -10.00
CA GLU A 9 -3.99 -11.29 -9.79
C GLU A 9 -4.95 -10.33 -9.07
N ALA A 10 -4.48 -9.65 -8.01
CA ALA A 10 -5.32 -8.78 -7.18
C ALA A 10 -5.53 -7.36 -7.75
N TRP A 11 -4.55 -6.82 -8.47
CA TRP A 11 -4.52 -5.41 -8.89
C TRP A 11 -4.30 -5.22 -10.40
N GLY A 12 -4.11 -6.28 -11.19
CA GLY A 12 -3.88 -6.15 -12.64
C GLY A 12 -5.02 -5.46 -13.39
N TRP A 13 -6.23 -5.47 -12.82
CA TRP A 13 -7.40 -4.80 -13.37
C TRP A 13 -7.26 -3.26 -13.45
N VAL A 14 -6.37 -2.63 -12.66
CA VAL A 14 -6.10 -1.17 -12.76
C VAL A 14 -5.19 -0.80 -13.93
N GLY A 15 -4.73 -1.78 -14.71
CA GLY A 15 -3.76 -1.59 -15.80
C GLY A 15 -2.29 -1.74 -15.39
N LEU A 16 -2.02 -2.13 -14.13
CA LEU A 16 -0.69 -2.49 -13.65
C LEU A 16 -0.28 -3.88 -14.14
N THR A 17 0.95 -4.01 -14.64
CA THR A 17 1.64 -5.29 -14.87
C THR A 17 2.93 -5.32 -14.04
N ALA A 18 2.81 -5.74 -12.78
CA ALA A 18 3.92 -5.81 -11.84
C ALA A 18 5.02 -6.76 -12.33
N VAL A 19 6.25 -6.25 -12.42
CA VAL A 19 7.45 -7.04 -12.72
C VAL A 19 8.41 -7.16 -11.55
N GLU A 20 8.40 -6.19 -10.64
CA GLU A 20 9.29 -6.15 -9.48
C GLU A 20 8.69 -5.31 -8.35
N VAL A 21 8.83 -5.77 -7.10
CA VAL A 21 8.49 -4.97 -5.91
C VAL A 21 9.77 -4.32 -5.39
N LEU A 22 9.86 -3.00 -5.46
CA LEU A 22 11.05 -2.26 -5.04
C LEU A 22 11.09 -1.99 -3.53
N GLY A 23 9.93 -1.88 -2.90
CA GLY A 23 9.85 -1.53 -1.49
C GLY A 23 8.49 -1.83 -0.90
N ALA A 24 8.50 -2.12 0.40
CA ALA A 24 7.32 -2.29 1.22
C ALA A 24 7.53 -1.56 2.55
N ASN A 25 6.55 -0.77 2.99
CA ASN A 25 6.60 -0.13 4.31
C ASN A 25 5.90 -1.00 5.39
N ALA A 26 5.88 -0.53 6.63
CA ALA A 26 5.27 -1.23 7.76
C ALA A 26 3.75 -1.40 7.66
N PHE A 27 3.05 -0.55 6.90
CA PHE A 27 1.62 -0.63 6.61
C PHE A 27 1.30 -1.45 5.34
N GLY A 28 2.31 -2.01 4.69
CA GLY A 28 2.13 -2.79 3.47
C GLY A 28 1.87 -1.95 2.22
N ASN A 29 2.16 -0.64 2.24
CA ASN A 29 2.27 0.13 1.02
C ASN A 29 3.43 -0.42 0.20
N LEU A 30 3.22 -0.56 -1.11
CA LEU A 30 4.23 -1.10 -2.03
C LEU A 30 4.62 -0.05 -3.08
N ILE A 31 5.91 -0.02 -3.43
CA ILE A 31 6.39 0.58 -4.69
C ILE A 31 6.69 -0.56 -5.63
N ILE A 32 6.05 -0.55 -6.79
CA ILE A 32 6.07 -1.62 -7.77
C ILE A 32 6.56 -1.05 -9.08
N ARG A 33 7.50 -1.74 -9.72
CA ARG A 33 7.88 -1.47 -11.10
C ARG A 33 6.92 -2.22 -12.02
N ASP A 34 6.43 -1.49 -13.00
CA ASP A 34 5.56 -1.98 -14.06
C ASP A 34 6.35 -2.44 -15.29
N ALA A 35 5.73 -3.25 -16.14
CA ALA A 35 6.35 -3.80 -17.35
C ALA A 35 6.82 -2.70 -18.32
N ASP A 36 6.12 -1.56 -18.35
CA ASP A 36 6.46 -0.41 -19.18
C ASP A 36 7.61 0.45 -18.60
N GLY A 37 8.13 0.09 -17.42
CA GLY A 37 9.23 0.79 -16.75
C GLY A 37 8.81 1.89 -15.78
N SER A 38 7.51 2.22 -15.74
CA SER A 38 6.89 3.12 -14.77
C SER A 38 6.87 2.50 -13.37
N TYR A 39 6.63 3.33 -12.36
CA TYR A 39 6.53 2.96 -10.96
C TYR A 39 5.17 3.32 -10.41
N TRP A 40 4.59 2.37 -9.71
CA TRP A 40 3.27 2.46 -9.12
C TRP A 40 3.38 2.35 -7.61
N ARG A 41 2.47 3.05 -6.91
CA ARG A 41 2.30 2.93 -5.48
C ARG A 41 0.97 2.28 -5.19
N LEU A 42 1.01 1.20 -4.43
CA LEU A 42 -0.16 0.52 -3.91
C LEU A 42 -0.33 0.91 -2.44
N ARG A 43 -1.51 1.42 -2.09
CA ARG A 43 -1.91 1.82 -0.73
C ARG A 43 -3.11 0.99 -0.28
N PRO A 44 -2.90 -0.10 0.48
CA PRO A 44 -3.99 -0.99 0.88
C PRO A 44 -5.05 -0.32 1.75
N GLN A 45 -4.64 0.66 2.58
CA GLN A 45 -5.55 1.38 3.48
C GLN A 45 -6.54 2.26 2.71
N ASP A 46 -6.11 2.79 1.56
CA ASP A 46 -6.89 3.70 0.73
C ASP A 46 -7.56 2.99 -0.46
N LEU A 47 -7.40 1.66 -0.58
CA LEU A 47 -7.93 0.88 -1.71
C LEU A 47 -7.56 1.51 -3.06
N CYS A 48 -6.29 1.93 -3.19
CA CYS A 48 -5.76 2.66 -4.32
C CYS A 48 -4.44 2.06 -4.82
N CYS A 49 -4.29 2.03 -6.14
CA CYS A 49 -3.03 1.73 -6.81
C CYS A 49 -2.89 2.70 -8.00
N GLU A 50 -1.84 3.52 -7.98
CA GLU A 50 -1.68 4.61 -8.95
C GLU A 50 -0.21 4.80 -9.35
N PRO A 51 0.07 5.31 -10.56
CA PRO A 51 1.42 5.66 -10.98
C PRO A 51 1.97 6.81 -10.13
N VAL A 52 3.23 6.69 -9.70
CA VAL A 52 3.94 7.72 -8.92
C VAL A 52 5.19 8.23 -9.60
N ALA A 53 5.76 7.48 -10.56
CA ALA A 53 6.89 7.93 -11.37
C ALA A 53 6.88 7.23 -12.73
N GLU A 54 7.22 7.95 -13.79
CA GLU A 54 7.28 7.40 -15.15
C GLU A 54 8.59 6.66 -15.43
N ASP A 55 9.66 7.03 -14.72
CA ASP A 55 10.98 6.44 -14.88
C ASP A 55 11.79 6.46 -13.57
N ARG A 56 13.00 5.91 -13.64
CA ARG A 56 13.86 5.77 -12.47
C ARG A 56 14.32 7.12 -11.93
N ALA A 57 14.55 8.10 -12.79
CA ALA A 57 15.00 9.43 -12.37
C ALA A 57 13.89 10.16 -11.60
N ALA A 58 12.63 10.02 -12.05
CA ALA A 58 11.46 10.54 -11.36
C ALA A 58 11.26 9.86 -10.00
N LEU A 59 11.46 8.53 -9.91
CA LEU A 59 11.42 7.81 -8.64
C LEU A 59 12.54 8.28 -7.68
N ASP A 60 13.75 8.43 -8.18
CA ASP A 60 14.89 8.90 -7.38
C ASP A 60 14.63 10.33 -6.87
N ALA A 61 13.98 11.19 -7.67
CA ALA A 61 13.58 12.53 -7.23
C ALA A 61 12.59 12.50 -6.04
N LEU A 62 11.70 11.51 -5.96
CA LEU A 62 10.80 11.32 -4.81
C LEU A 62 11.57 11.02 -3.51
N SER A 63 12.77 10.41 -3.62
CA SER A 63 13.61 10.14 -2.44
C SER A 63 14.20 11.42 -1.82
N TYR A 64 14.12 12.56 -2.51
CA TYR A 64 14.52 13.87 -1.98
C TYR A 64 13.32 14.71 -1.53
N ASN A 65 12.08 14.24 -1.75
CA ASN A 65 10.87 14.94 -1.37
C ASN A 65 10.45 14.54 0.04
N GLN A 66 10.61 15.44 1.01
CA GLN A 66 10.29 15.16 2.42
C GLN A 66 8.81 14.85 2.65
N ASP A 67 7.90 15.49 1.91
CA ASP A 67 6.47 15.23 2.06
C ASP A 67 6.14 13.80 1.59
N PHE A 68 6.72 13.38 0.47
CA PHE A 68 6.59 12.00 0.00
C PHE A 68 7.19 11.00 0.98
N LEU A 69 8.38 11.28 1.53
CA LEU A 69 9.01 10.40 2.50
C LEU A 69 8.20 10.29 3.80
N ASN A 70 7.65 11.39 4.28
CA ASN A 70 6.81 11.40 5.48
C ASN A 70 5.53 10.58 5.27
N ASP A 71 4.87 10.77 4.12
CA ASP A 71 3.69 9.99 3.73
C ASP A 71 4.01 8.52 3.41
N TRP A 72 5.21 8.22 2.91
CA TRP A 72 5.65 6.84 2.65
C TRP A 72 6.01 6.08 3.93
N TYR A 73 6.79 6.67 4.82
CA TYR A 73 7.22 6.01 6.06
C TYR A 73 6.16 6.04 7.16
N MET A 74 5.27 7.03 7.12
CA MET A 74 4.17 7.19 8.08
C MET A 74 4.64 7.09 9.54
N PRO A 75 5.74 7.77 9.94
CA PRO A 75 6.47 7.49 11.18
C PRO A 75 5.57 7.56 12.42
N GLU A 76 4.75 8.61 12.53
CA GLU A 76 3.82 8.78 13.66
C GLU A 76 2.79 7.64 13.77
N LEU A 77 2.34 7.11 12.62
CA LEU A 77 1.37 6.02 12.57
C LEU A 77 2.04 4.67 12.87
N VAL A 78 3.29 4.50 12.46
CA VAL A 78 4.09 3.31 12.82
C VAL A 78 4.33 3.28 14.33
N ASP A 79 4.72 4.41 14.92
CA ASP A 79 4.90 4.51 16.38
C ASP A 79 3.60 4.23 17.15
N LEU A 80 2.47 4.74 16.66
CA LEU A 80 1.15 4.45 17.23
C LEU A 80 0.81 2.96 17.13
N ALA A 81 1.08 2.34 15.99
CA ALA A 81 0.78 0.93 15.76
C ALA A 81 1.69 0.02 16.61
N GLU A 82 2.98 0.31 16.68
CA GLU A 82 3.94 -0.45 17.49
C GLU A 82 3.63 -0.32 18.99
N SER A 83 3.30 0.88 19.47
CA SER A 83 2.90 1.07 20.87
C SER A 83 1.56 0.41 21.23
N THR A 84 0.71 0.10 20.25
CA THR A 84 -0.61 -0.50 20.46
C THR A 84 -0.61 -2.02 20.27
N LEU A 85 0.09 -2.52 19.25
CA LEU A 85 0.06 -3.91 18.81
C LEU A 85 1.37 -4.67 19.08
N GLY A 86 2.43 -3.95 19.47
CA GLY A 86 3.78 -4.48 19.54
C GLY A 86 4.47 -4.51 18.17
N PRO A 87 5.77 -4.86 18.14
CA PRO A 87 6.58 -4.88 16.92
C PRO A 87 6.10 -5.92 15.91
N LEU A 88 6.31 -5.66 14.62
CA LEU A 88 5.96 -6.58 13.54
C LEU A 88 6.87 -7.82 13.51
N THR A 89 6.29 -8.96 13.17
CA THR A 89 7.02 -10.16 12.72
C THR A 89 7.32 -10.07 11.22
N GLU A 90 8.31 -10.82 10.71
CA GLU A 90 8.84 -10.69 9.34
C GLU A 90 7.77 -10.64 8.23
N ASP A 91 6.68 -11.38 8.38
CA ASP A 91 5.62 -11.56 7.38
C ASP A 91 4.36 -10.69 7.57
N ARG A 92 4.26 -10.00 8.71
CA ARG A 92 3.08 -9.20 9.07
C ARG A 92 3.29 -7.72 8.77
N ARG A 93 2.18 -7.04 8.52
CA ARG A 93 2.11 -5.59 8.37
C ARG A 93 1.01 -5.03 9.24
N TYR A 94 1.16 -3.77 9.64
CA TYR A 94 0.07 -3.03 10.24
C TYR A 94 -1.00 -2.76 9.18
N CYS A 95 -2.26 -2.84 9.58
CA CYS A 95 -3.38 -2.52 8.73
C CYS A 95 -4.49 -1.86 9.55
N LEU A 96 -5.48 -1.33 8.84
CA LEU A 96 -6.72 -0.90 9.45
C LEU A 96 -7.74 -2.04 9.41
N LYS A 97 -8.50 -2.24 10.50
CA LYS A 97 -9.65 -3.17 10.51
C LYS A 97 -10.71 -2.71 9.51
N ILE A 98 -10.94 -1.40 9.47
CA ILE A 98 -11.76 -0.71 8.47
C ILE A 98 -10.82 0.16 7.64
N PRO A 99 -10.64 -0.13 6.33
CA PRO A 99 -9.86 0.71 5.42
C PRO A 99 -10.33 2.18 5.44
N SER A 100 -9.41 3.12 5.20
CA SER A 100 -9.73 4.55 5.16
C SER A 100 -10.68 4.90 4.02
N ALA A 101 -10.58 4.20 2.88
CA ALA A 101 -11.55 4.31 1.79
C ALA A 101 -13.00 3.96 2.19
N LEU A 102 -13.20 3.24 3.31
CA LEU A 102 -14.49 2.87 3.87
C LEU A 102 -14.86 3.68 5.12
N GLY A 103 -14.20 4.83 5.35
CA GLY A 103 -14.43 5.68 6.51
C GLY A 103 -13.65 5.27 7.76
N GLY A 104 -12.66 4.37 7.62
CA GLY A 104 -11.77 4.00 8.70
C GLY A 104 -10.76 5.10 9.03
N HIS A 105 -10.54 5.34 10.33
CA HIS A 105 -9.54 6.29 10.80
C HIS A 105 -8.33 5.56 11.41
N TYR A 106 -7.17 6.22 11.36
CA TYR A 106 -5.98 5.77 12.08
C TYR A 106 -6.15 6.07 13.57
N GLY A 107 -6.70 5.10 14.28
CA GLY A 107 -6.92 5.12 15.72
C GLY A 107 -6.58 3.76 16.34
N ARG A 108 -6.22 3.75 17.62
CA ARG A 108 -5.79 2.53 18.34
C ARG A 108 -6.80 1.39 18.22
N GLU A 109 -8.08 1.74 18.20
CA GLU A 109 -9.22 0.84 18.07
C GLU A 109 -9.35 0.21 16.68
N ASN A 110 -8.84 0.86 15.63
CA ASN A 110 -8.95 0.43 14.24
C ASN A 110 -7.65 -0.17 13.69
N LEU A 111 -6.58 -0.28 14.49
CA LEU A 111 -5.33 -0.92 14.08
C LEU A 111 -5.37 -2.44 14.28
N ALA A 112 -4.78 -3.16 13.34
CA ALA A 112 -4.56 -4.60 13.41
C ALA A 112 -3.25 -4.98 12.71
N THR A 113 -2.90 -6.26 12.76
CA THR A 113 -1.83 -6.82 11.93
C THR A 113 -2.36 -7.95 11.07
N VAL A 114 -1.79 -8.12 9.89
CA VAL A 114 -2.20 -9.14 8.91
C VAL A 114 -0.97 -9.56 8.06
N PRO A 115 -0.91 -10.79 7.53
CA PRO A 115 0.09 -11.15 6.53
C PRO A 115 0.03 -10.23 5.31
N LEU A 116 1.19 -9.81 4.78
CA LEU A 116 1.24 -8.91 3.63
C LEU A 116 0.47 -9.43 2.41
N SER A 117 0.58 -10.73 2.10
CA SER A 117 -0.13 -11.34 0.96
C SER A 117 -1.65 -11.24 1.10
N GLU A 118 -2.17 -11.43 2.32
CA GLU A 118 -3.60 -11.33 2.60
C GLU A 118 -4.09 -9.89 2.51
N LEU A 119 -3.30 -8.93 3.02
CA LEU A 119 -3.60 -7.50 2.90
C LEU A 119 -3.75 -7.05 1.44
N ILE A 120 -2.81 -7.47 0.57
CA ILE A 120 -2.80 -7.04 -0.82
C ILE A 120 -3.95 -7.68 -1.62
N ARG A 121 -4.23 -8.97 -1.40
CA ARG A 121 -5.37 -9.65 -2.03
C ARG A 121 -6.70 -9.02 -1.61
N PHE A 122 -6.91 -8.88 -0.29
CA PHE A 122 -8.15 -8.29 0.24
C PHE A 122 -8.38 -6.85 -0.25
N SER A 123 -7.32 -6.03 -0.25
CA SER A 123 -7.44 -4.64 -0.71
C SER A 123 -7.65 -4.55 -2.23
N GLY A 124 -7.06 -5.45 -3.02
CA GLY A 124 -7.28 -5.52 -4.46
C GLY A 124 -8.70 -5.90 -4.83
N GLU A 125 -9.22 -6.98 -4.22
CA GLU A 125 -10.62 -7.38 -4.37
C GLU A 125 -11.56 -6.25 -3.92
N GLY A 126 -11.33 -5.66 -2.75
CA GLY A 126 -12.15 -4.56 -2.22
C GLY A 126 -12.15 -3.34 -3.14
N ALA A 127 -10.98 -2.94 -3.66
CA ALA A 127 -10.85 -1.83 -4.58
C ALA A 127 -11.57 -2.08 -5.92
N GLN A 128 -11.52 -3.31 -6.43
CA GLN A 128 -12.20 -3.71 -7.67
C GLN A 128 -13.73 -3.65 -7.51
N HIS A 129 -14.27 -4.13 -6.39
CA HIS A 129 -15.71 -4.07 -6.12
C HIS A 129 -16.22 -2.64 -5.95
N LEU A 130 -15.35 -1.71 -5.54
CA LEU A 130 -15.67 -0.29 -5.38
C LEU A 130 -15.33 0.54 -6.63
N GLU A 131 -14.80 -0.08 -7.68
CA GLU A 131 -14.51 0.61 -8.93
C GLU A 131 -15.78 1.22 -9.53
N GLY A 132 -15.70 2.47 -9.97
CA GLY A 132 -16.83 3.20 -10.54
C GLY A 132 -17.85 3.75 -9.54
N LEU A 133 -17.69 3.49 -8.23
CA LEU A 133 -18.48 4.13 -7.18
C LEU A 133 -17.89 5.49 -6.79
N PRO A 134 -18.73 6.45 -6.34
CA PRO A 134 -18.22 7.70 -5.80
C PRO A 134 -17.35 7.43 -4.56
N ARG A 135 -16.09 7.85 -4.62
CA ARG A 135 -15.18 7.81 -3.47
C ARG A 135 -15.29 9.14 -2.71
N TRP A 136 -15.42 9.05 -1.40
CA TRP A 136 -15.38 10.20 -0.51
C TRP A 136 -13.91 10.42 -0.13
N CYS A 137 -13.17 11.08 -1.01
CA CYS A 137 -11.83 11.58 -0.72
C CYS A 137 -11.92 13.02 -0.22
#